data_AF-A0A3Q4I5I4-F1
#
_entry.id   AF-A0A3Q4I5I4-F1
#
_cell.length_a   1.000
_cell.length_b   1.000
_cell.length_c   1.000
_cell.angle_alpha   90.00
_cell.angle_beta   90.00
_cell.angle_gamma   90.00
#
_symmetry.space_group_name_H-M   'P 1'
#
loop_
_entity.id
_entity.type
_entity.pdbx_description
1 polymer ?
#
loop_
_entity_poly.entity_id
_entity_poly.type
_entity_poly.pdbx_seq_one_letter_code
_entity_poly.pdbx_strand_id
1 'polypeptide(L)'
;RTDVSQLHCSCSSFPFREMWKTLTLSLLVALALFTESLAVTEKTMPRQENFTNMDLADLLGQSRRQILAAQFECYLKIIHDPVTEGGPYCNRTWDGWLCWEDSAPGTVMQMCPAYFMDFDPTERVTKVCNPDGQWFHHPESKRIWSNYTMCSAHTNHKLKLAISVYYMAMVGHSLSIVSLVISLTIFSYFKSLSCQRISLHKNMFLSFILNSIVTMIWLTFSIVNNQGTDTSNSVNCKILAVLTQYTSTSTYFWMLCEGIYLHTLIIVAVFVGEQQLFWYYILGWGFPIIPAVTYAVAPHLLFCHCELFLSPEYRPGSDNQTERDTLC
;
A
#
# COMPACT_ATOMS: atom_id res chain seq x y z
N ARG A 1 -20.17 -23.92 67.12
CA ARG A 1 -20.67 -22.53 67.14
C ARG A 1 -19.58 -21.67 66.53
N THR A 2 -19.89 -21.00 65.40
CA THR A 2 -19.14 -19.93 64.65
C THR A 2 -17.76 -20.34 64.08
N ASP A 3 -17.34 -20.09 62.84
CA ASP A 3 -17.89 -19.45 61.62
C ASP A 3 -17.08 -19.98 60.42
N VAL A 4 -17.72 -20.31 59.30
CA VAL A 4 -17.05 -20.55 58.00
C VAL A 4 -17.65 -19.60 56.98
N SER A 5 -16.89 -18.55 56.67
CA SER A 5 -17.24 -17.51 55.72
C SER A 5 -17.31 -18.07 54.29
N GLN A 6 -18.52 -18.12 53.73
CA GLN A 6 -18.76 -18.25 52.29
C GLN A 6 -18.25 -16.99 51.58
N LEU A 7 -17.21 -17.11 50.76
CA LEU A 7 -16.93 -16.12 49.71
C LEU A 7 -17.76 -16.50 48.48
N HIS A 8 -18.86 -15.77 48.29
CA HIS A 8 -19.65 -15.73 47.07
C HIS A 8 -18.86 -14.93 46.01
N CYS A 9 -18.33 -15.58 44.97
CA CYS A 9 -17.92 -14.87 43.75
C CYS A 9 -19.17 -14.43 42.98
N SER A 10 -19.63 -13.22 43.24
CA SER A 10 -20.57 -12.51 42.36
C SER A 10 -19.83 -12.07 41.10
N CYS A 11 -19.99 -12.82 40.01
CA CYS A 11 -19.60 -12.38 38.68
C CYS A 11 -20.66 -11.38 38.21
N SER A 12 -20.31 -10.10 38.18
CA SER A 12 -21.15 -9.00 37.71
C SER A 12 -21.49 -9.18 36.24
N SER A 13 -22.78 -9.20 35.96
CA SER A 13 -23.38 -9.23 34.62
C SER A 13 -23.22 -7.86 33.93
N PHE A 14 -22.20 -7.73 33.08
CA PHE A 14 -22.06 -6.70 32.03
C PHE A 14 -21.86 -7.41 30.67
N PRO A 15 -22.16 -6.78 29.51
CA PRO A 15 -22.94 -7.34 28.40
C PRO A 15 -22.19 -8.37 27.53
N PHE A 16 -21.89 -9.53 28.12
CA PHE A 16 -21.27 -10.67 27.44
C PHE A 16 -22.13 -11.26 26.32
N ARG A 17 -23.46 -11.10 26.41
CA ARG A 17 -24.43 -11.66 25.46
C ARG A 17 -24.46 -10.92 24.11
N GLU A 18 -24.22 -9.62 24.10
CA GLU A 18 -24.17 -8.82 22.87
C GLU A 18 -22.84 -9.00 22.13
N MET A 19 -21.73 -9.14 22.87
CA MET A 19 -20.41 -9.48 22.31
C MET A 19 -20.40 -10.86 21.65
N TRP A 20 -21.10 -11.85 22.22
CA TRP A 20 -21.21 -13.18 21.62
C TRP A 20 -22.08 -13.17 20.36
N LYS A 21 -23.14 -12.36 20.30
CA LYS A 21 -23.95 -12.18 19.09
C LYS A 21 -23.16 -11.52 17.97
N THR A 22 -22.38 -10.47 18.27
CA THR A 22 -21.50 -9.83 17.28
C THR A 22 -20.34 -10.74 16.85
N LEU A 23 -19.81 -11.58 17.74
CA LEU A 23 -18.83 -12.62 17.42
C LEU A 23 -19.41 -13.75 16.55
N THR A 24 -20.65 -14.18 16.82
CA THR A 24 -21.32 -15.17 15.97
C THR A 24 -21.71 -14.57 14.63
N LEU A 25 -22.11 -13.29 14.58
CA LEU A 25 -22.37 -12.60 13.33
C LEU A 25 -21.07 -12.38 12.55
N SER A 26 -19.98 -11.98 13.20
CA SER A 26 -18.69 -11.78 12.53
C SER A 26 -18.08 -13.09 12.08
N LEU A 27 -18.27 -14.18 12.83
CA LEU A 27 -17.88 -15.54 12.43
C LEU A 27 -18.75 -16.06 11.28
N LEU A 28 -20.07 -15.82 11.30
CA LEU A 28 -20.96 -16.18 10.19
C LEU A 28 -20.68 -15.36 8.94
N VAL A 29 -20.38 -14.07 9.09
CA VAL A 29 -19.94 -13.21 7.98
C VAL A 29 -18.56 -13.64 7.48
N ALA A 30 -17.62 -14.00 8.36
CA ALA A 30 -16.32 -14.52 7.95
C ALA A 30 -16.44 -15.88 7.25
N LEU A 31 -17.35 -16.76 7.69
CA LEU A 31 -17.65 -18.04 7.04
C LEU A 31 -18.43 -17.85 5.72
N ALA A 32 -19.29 -16.84 5.63
CA ALA A 32 -19.95 -16.45 4.38
C ALA A 32 -18.94 -15.86 3.38
N LEU A 33 -18.05 -14.98 3.82
CA LEU A 33 -16.93 -14.46 3.03
C LEU A 33 -15.92 -15.56 2.69
N PHE A 34 -15.78 -16.59 3.53
CA PHE A 34 -14.94 -17.76 3.26
C PHE A 34 -15.56 -18.68 2.20
N THR A 35 -16.88 -18.87 2.23
CA THR A 35 -17.60 -19.64 1.19
C THR A 35 -17.65 -18.88 -0.14
N GLU A 36 -17.77 -17.55 -0.10
CA GLU A 36 -17.59 -16.70 -1.29
C GLU A 36 -16.15 -16.73 -1.81
N SER A 37 -15.14 -16.69 -0.95
CA SER A 37 -13.73 -16.72 -1.40
C SER A 37 -13.30 -18.10 -1.91
N LEU A 38 -13.82 -19.21 -1.40
CA LEU A 38 -13.66 -20.54 -1.99
C LEU A 38 -14.38 -20.65 -3.34
N ALA A 39 -15.60 -20.12 -3.46
CA ALA A 39 -16.34 -20.08 -4.72
C ALA A 39 -15.68 -19.16 -5.76
N VAL A 40 -14.99 -18.08 -5.33
CA VAL A 40 -14.13 -17.27 -6.18
C VAL A 40 -12.90 -18.08 -6.58
N THR A 41 -12.19 -18.72 -5.65
CA THR A 41 -10.96 -19.50 -5.95
C THR A 41 -11.22 -20.64 -6.95
N GLU A 42 -12.39 -21.30 -6.86
CA GLU A 42 -12.82 -22.30 -7.85
C GLU A 42 -13.15 -21.68 -9.23
N LYS A 43 -13.62 -20.43 -9.26
CA LYS A 43 -13.80 -19.64 -10.49
C LYS A 43 -12.52 -18.96 -11.01
N THR A 44 -11.49 -18.80 -10.16
CA THR A 44 -10.20 -18.16 -10.50
C THR A 44 -9.14 -19.16 -10.95
N MET A 45 -9.48 -20.42 -11.24
CA MET A 45 -8.66 -21.22 -12.15
C MET A 45 -9.00 -20.76 -13.57
N PRO A 46 -8.21 -19.87 -14.19
CA PRO A 46 -8.56 -19.37 -15.51
C PRO A 46 -8.36 -20.52 -16.48
N ARG A 47 -9.43 -20.94 -17.12
CA ARG A 47 -9.32 -21.47 -18.48
C ARG A 47 -8.73 -20.34 -19.32
N GLN A 48 -7.47 -20.51 -19.68
CA GLN A 48 -6.75 -19.72 -20.66
C GLN A 48 -7.67 -19.48 -21.87
N GLU A 49 -8.09 -18.23 -22.06
CA GLU A 49 -8.66 -17.59 -23.26
C GLU A 49 -9.71 -16.54 -22.84
N ASN A 50 -9.45 -15.26 -23.17
CA ASN A 50 -10.30 -14.05 -23.00
C ASN A 50 -9.84 -12.97 -22.00
N PHE A 51 -8.57 -12.94 -21.56
CA PHE A 51 -8.03 -11.85 -20.71
C PHE A 51 -7.19 -10.80 -21.48
N THR A 52 -7.16 -10.81 -22.82
CA THR A 52 -6.09 -10.08 -23.56
C THR A 52 -6.53 -8.90 -24.41
N ASN A 53 -7.82 -8.74 -24.74
CA ASN A 53 -8.20 -7.82 -25.81
C ASN A 53 -8.92 -6.53 -25.34
N MET A 54 -9.56 -6.55 -24.17
CA MET A 54 -10.27 -5.37 -23.64
C MET A 54 -9.35 -4.48 -22.78
N ASP A 55 -8.50 -5.08 -21.94
CA ASP A 55 -7.60 -4.34 -21.03
C ASP A 55 -6.42 -3.68 -21.77
N LEU A 56 -5.88 -4.33 -22.81
CA LEU A 56 -4.77 -3.74 -23.58
C LEU A 56 -5.20 -2.48 -24.34
N ALA A 57 -6.45 -2.42 -24.79
CA ALA A 57 -6.98 -1.26 -25.52
C ALA A 57 -7.19 -0.04 -24.60
N ASP A 58 -7.66 -0.27 -23.37
CA ASP A 58 -7.90 0.81 -22.40
C ASP A 58 -6.58 1.34 -21.81
N LEU A 59 -5.63 0.44 -21.56
CA LEU A 59 -4.31 0.78 -21.04
C LEU A 59 -3.46 1.56 -22.07
N LEU A 60 -3.53 1.16 -23.34
CA LEU A 60 -2.99 1.97 -24.45
C LEU A 60 -3.73 3.31 -24.60
N GLY A 61 -5.02 3.36 -24.26
CA GLY A 61 -5.84 4.56 -24.26
C GLY A 61 -5.41 5.58 -23.20
N GLN A 62 -5.14 5.13 -21.97
CA GLN A 62 -4.73 5.97 -20.85
C GLN A 62 -3.30 6.51 -21.03
N SER A 63 -2.33 5.65 -21.38
CA SER A 63 -0.97 6.07 -21.70
C SER A 63 -0.95 7.12 -22.82
N ARG A 64 -1.80 6.97 -23.84
CA ARG A 64 -1.90 7.94 -24.95
C ARG A 64 -2.36 9.32 -24.48
N ARG A 65 -3.30 9.42 -23.55
CA ARG A 65 -3.75 10.72 -23.02
C ARG A 65 -2.63 11.43 -22.27
N GLN A 66 -1.89 10.69 -21.44
CA GLN A 66 -0.77 11.24 -20.67
C GLN A 66 0.38 11.69 -21.58
N ILE A 67 0.70 10.92 -22.63
CA ILE A 67 1.70 11.31 -23.65
C ILE A 67 1.28 12.60 -24.35
N LEU A 68 0.01 12.73 -24.74
CA LEU A 68 -0.51 13.92 -25.40
C LEU A 68 -0.47 15.15 -24.48
N ALA A 69 -0.77 14.98 -23.19
CA ALA A 69 -0.68 16.04 -22.20
C ALA A 69 0.79 16.51 -22.01
N ALA A 70 1.71 15.58 -21.80
CA ALA A 70 3.14 15.87 -21.65
C ALA A 70 3.73 16.52 -22.92
N GLN A 71 3.30 16.07 -24.09
CA GLN A 71 3.68 16.68 -25.37
C GLN A 71 3.18 18.12 -25.48
N PHE A 72 1.92 18.38 -25.12
CA PHE A 72 1.34 19.72 -25.16
C PHE A 72 2.05 20.68 -24.20
N GLU A 73 2.31 20.25 -22.97
CA GLU A 73 3.08 21.02 -21.98
C GLU A 73 4.49 21.35 -22.49
N CYS A 74 5.15 20.40 -23.15
CA CYS A 74 6.46 20.66 -23.74
C CYS A 74 6.43 21.72 -24.83
N TYR A 75 5.43 21.66 -25.74
CA TYR A 75 5.29 22.67 -26.78
C TYR A 75 5.00 24.06 -26.21
N LEU A 76 4.21 24.15 -25.13
CA LEU A 76 4.00 25.41 -24.43
C LEU A 76 5.32 25.97 -23.89
N LYS A 77 6.16 25.15 -23.24
CA LYS A 77 7.49 25.57 -22.78
C LYS A 77 8.39 26.05 -23.93
N ILE A 78 8.37 25.36 -25.06
CA ILE A 78 9.16 25.74 -26.25
C ILE A 78 8.74 27.11 -26.81
N ILE A 79 7.45 27.48 -26.71
CA ILE A 79 6.91 28.73 -27.26
C ILE A 79 7.06 29.90 -26.27
N HIS A 80 6.80 29.65 -24.99
CA HIS A 80 6.65 30.70 -23.98
C HIS A 80 7.92 30.97 -23.16
N ASP A 81 8.76 29.97 -22.92
CA ASP A 81 9.92 30.17 -22.06
C ASP A 81 11.00 30.98 -22.79
N PRO A 82 11.70 31.89 -22.09
CA PRO A 82 12.81 32.61 -22.68
C PRO A 82 13.92 31.64 -23.06
N VAL A 83 14.55 31.93 -24.19
CA VAL A 83 15.71 31.20 -24.70
C VAL A 83 16.92 31.53 -23.82
N THR A 84 17.72 30.52 -23.51
CA THR A 84 18.96 30.72 -22.74
C THR A 84 19.94 31.61 -23.53
N GLU A 85 20.28 32.79 -22.99
CA GLU A 85 21.25 33.69 -23.62
C GLU A 85 22.67 33.43 -23.10
N GLY A 86 23.56 32.96 -23.98
CA GLY A 86 25.00 32.88 -23.74
C GLY A 86 25.63 31.49 -23.97
N GLY A 87 26.69 31.44 -24.80
CA GLY A 87 27.46 30.22 -25.11
C GLY A 87 26.77 29.26 -26.11
N PRO A 88 27.45 28.19 -26.54
CA PRO A 88 26.80 27.10 -27.28
C PRO A 88 25.90 26.31 -26.32
N TYR A 89 24.62 26.15 -26.64
CA TYR A 89 23.66 25.34 -25.89
C TYR A 89 22.78 24.57 -26.87
N CYS A 90 22.16 23.48 -26.40
CA CYS A 90 21.18 22.74 -27.18
C CYS A 90 19.76 23.20 -26.84
N ASN A 91 18.97 23.49 -27.88
CA ASN A 91 17.60 24.00 -27.74
C ASN A 91 16.63 23.00 -27.11
N ARG A 92 15.59 23.51 -26.44
CA ARG A 92 14.44 22.73 -25.95
C ARG A 92 13.83 21.87 -27.06
N THR A 93 13.62 20.58 -26.80
CA THR A 93 13.07 19.64 -27.80
C THR A 93 12.21 18.55 -27.18
N TRP A 94 11.18 18.14 -27.92
CA TRP A 94 10.42 16.92 -27.64
C TRP A 94 11.01 15.75 -28.41
N ASP A 95 11.43 14.69 -27.72
CA ASP A 95 12.05 13.50 -28.35
C ASP A 95 11.04 12.40 -28.72
N GLY A 96 9.74 12.60 -28.43
CA GLY A 96 8.68 11.62 -28.59
C GLY A 96 8.13 11.09 -27.26
N TRP A 97 8.91 11.22 -26.18
CA TRP A 97 8.58 10.73 -24.85
C TRP A 97 8.77 11.81 -23.78
N LEU A 98 9.89 12.51 -23.76
CA LEU A 98 10.19 13.52 -22.75
C LEU A 98 10.47 14.89 -23.36
N CYS A 99 10.20 15.90 -22.53
CA CYS A 99 10.55 17.28 -22.83
C CYS A 99 11.96 17.57 -22.32
N TRP A 100 12.87 17.84 -23.25
CA TRP A 100 14.23 18.25 -22.93
C TRP A 100 14.29 19.77 -22.89
N GLU A 101 14.78 20.30 -21.77
CA GLU A 101 15.00 21.74 -21.58
C GLU A 101 16.32 22.18 -22.25
N ASP A 102 16.56 23.50 -22.28
CA ASP A 102 17.81 24.05 -22.80
C ASP A 102 18.95 23.58 -21.92
N SER A 103 20.04 23.13 -22.54
CA SER A 103 21.18 22.64 -21.78
C SER A 103 22.51 23.04 -22.37
N ALA A 104 23.45 23.33 -21.48
CA ALA A 104 24.85 23.50 -21.82
C ALA A 104 25.44 22.19 -22.37
N PRO A 105 26.57 22.25 -23.10
CA PRO A 105 27.19 21.07 -23.67
C PRO A 105 27.59 20.06 -22.59
N GLY A 106 27.25 18.79 -22.82
CA GLY A 106 27.44 17.72 -21.84
C GLY A 106 26.30 16.70 -21.87
N THR A 107 26.36 15.77 -20.92
CA THR A 107 25.32 14.75 -20.75
C THR A 107 24.27 15.24 -19.77
N VAL A 108 23.04 15.33 -20.24
CA VAL A 108 21.85 15.60 -19.41
C VAL A 108 21.12 14.32 -19.08
N MET A 109 20.49 14.31 -17.90
CA MET A 109 19.74 13.16 -17.41
C MET A 109 18.38 13.60 -16.87
N GLN A 110 17.35 12.81 -17.15
CA GLN A 110 16.02 12.96 -16.57
C GLN A 110 15.51 11.60 -16.08
N MET A 111 14.49 11.59 -15.21
CA MET A 111 13.84 10.35 -14.78
C MET A 111 13.01 9.77 -15.93
N CYS A 112 12.89 8.44 -16.00
CA CYS A 112 12.05 7.81 -17.01
C CYS A 112 10.56 8.16 -16.78
N PRO A 113 9.76 8.29 -17.86
CA PRO A 113 8.35 8.62 -17.74
C PRO A 113 7.54 7.46 -17.15
N ALA A 114 6.59 7.78 -16.25
CA ALA A 114 5.75 6.79 -15.57
C ALA A 114 4.54 6.31 -16.38
N TYR A 115 4.24 6.93 -17.53
CA TYR A 115 3.05 6.61 -18.33
C TYR A 115 3.24 5.42 -19.28
N PHE A 116 4.44 4.80 -19.31
CA PHE A 116 4.71 3.53 -19.99
C PHE A 116 4.86 2.39 -18.98
N MET A 117 4.17 1.27 -19.20
CA MET A 117 4.24 0.11 -18.32
C MET A 117 5.60 -0.61 -18.37
N ASP A 118 6.27 -0.53 -19.51
CA ASP A 118 7.54 -1.22 -19.75
C ASP A 118 8.76 -0.44 -19.25
N PHE A 119 8.53 0.76 -18.70
CA PHE A 119 9.57 1.65 -18.18
C PHE A 119 9.54 1.72 -16.66
N ASP A 120 10.74 1.81 -16.08
CA ASP A 120 10.95 2.01 -14.67
C ASP A 120 11.15 3.50 -14.36
N PRO A 121 10.22 4.19 -13.69
CA PRO A 121 10.34 5.62 -13.40
C PRO A 121 11.48 5.96 -12.42
N THR A 122 12.04 4.96 -11.73
CA THR A 122 13.20 5.18 -10.83
C THR A 122 14.53 5.25 -11.59
N GLU A 123 14.56 4.76 -12.83
CA GLU A 123 15.72 4.80 -13.69
C GLU A 123 15.84 6.14 -14.42
N ARG A 124 16.98 6.35 -15.08
CA ARG A 124 17.31 7.62 -15.76
C ARG A 124 17.52 7.42 -17.25
N VAL A 125 16.93 8.32 -18.03
CA VAL A 125 17.26 8.52 -19.44
C VAL A 125 18.41 9.51 -19.56
N THR A 126 19.29 9.29 -20.54
CA THR A 126 20.38 10.23 -20.84
C THR A 126 20.29 10.77 -22.27
N LYS A 127 20.61 12.04 -22.44
CA LYS A 127 20.75 12.69 -23.74
C LYS A 127 22.00 13.54 -23.73
N VAL A 128 22.67 13.64 -24.87
CA VAL A 128 23.97 14.31 -24.97
C VAL A 128 23.83 15.54 -25.84
N CYS A 129 24.21 16.69 -25.29
CA CYS A 129 24.40 17.94 -26.02
C CYS A 129 25.87 18.07 -26.40
N ASN A 130 26.16 18.14 -27.70
CA ASN A 130 27.53 18.26 -28.18
C ASN A 130 28.08 19.68 -27.98
N PRO A 131 29.42 19.87 -27.95
CA PRO A 131 30.05 21.18 -27.80
C PRO A 131 29.73 22.20 -28.91
N ASP A 132 29.22 21.74 -30.05
CA ASP A 132 28.76 22.55 -31.18
C ASP A 132 27.36 23.14 -30.98
N GLY A 133 26.70 22.86 -29.84
CA GLY A 133 25.34 23.32 -29.55
C GLY A 133 24.25 22.50 -30.27
N GLN A 134 24.58 21.33 -30.80
CA GLN A 134 23.62 20.42 -31.40
C GLN A 134 23.39 19.18 -30.54
N TRP A 135 22.16 18.68 -30.54
CA TRP A 135 21.85 17.41 -29.89
C TRP A 135 22.58 16.26 -30.59
N PHE A 136 23.03 15.27 -29.82
CA PHE A 136 23.69 14.09 -30.37
C PHE A 136 22.79 13.34 -31.36
N HIS A 137 23.34 13.07 -32.56
CA HIS A 137 22.71 12.27 -33.59
C HIS A 137 23.26 10.84 -33.58
N HIS A 138 22.36 9.84 -33.59
CA HIS A 138 22.77 8.43 -33.64
C HIS A 138 23.56 8.13 -34.94
N PRO A 139 24.67 7.37 -34.88
CA PRO A 139 25.53 7.14 -36.04
C PRO A 139 24.81 6.43 -37.20
N GLU A 140 23.88 5.52 -36.88
CA GLU A 140 23.16 4.75 -37.92
C GLU A 140 21.91 5.45 -38.44
N SER A 141 21.13 6.12 -37.58
CA SER A 141 19.82 6.68 -37.94
C SER A 141 19.88 8.18 -38.29
N LYS A 142 20.99 8.86 -37.94
CA LYS A 142 21.20 10.30 -38.08
C LYS A 142 20.12 11.18 -37.45
N ARG A 143 19.29 10.61 -36.57
CA ARG A 143 18.27 11.33 -35.80
C ARG A 143 18.80 11.69 -34.42
N ILE A 144 18.26 12.75 -33.84
CA ILE A 144 18.47 13.09 -32.43
C ILE A 144 18.11 11.87 -31.59
N TRP A 145 19.02 11.47 -30.70
CA TRP A 145 18.89 10.24 -29.95
C TRP A 145 18.99 10.46 -28.45
N SER A 146 18.30 9.61 -27.70
CA SER A 146 18.26 9.60 -26.24
C SER A 146 18.26 8.15 -25.79
N ASN A 147 19.04 7.86 -24.74
CA ASN A 147 19.29 6.51 -24.29
C ASN A 147 18.30 6.08 -23.21
N TYR A 148 17.27 5.32 -23.62
CA TYR A 148 16.24 4.76 -22.73
C TYR A 148 16.54 3.33 -22.26
N THR A 149 17.75 2.80 -22.53
CA THR A 149 18.07 1.39 -22.23
C THR A 149 17.87 1.06 -20.75
N MET A 150 18.26 1.96 -19.85
CA MET A 150 18.09 1.79 -18.41
C MET A 150 16.62 1.74 -17.99
N CYS A 151 15.75 2.49 -18.67
CA CYS A 151 14.31 2.52 -18.35
C CYS A 151 13.65 1.15 -18.53
N SER A 152 14.09 0.33 -19.48
CA SER A 152 13.47 -0.98 -19.77
C SER A 152 14.28 -2.18 -19.27
N ALA A 153 15.52 -1.99 -18.82
CA ALA A 153 16.46 -3.08 -18.51
C ALA A 153 15.96 -4.06 -17.43
N HIS A 154 15.22 -3.58 -16.42
CA HIS A 154 14.84 -4.37 -15.25
C HIS A 154 13.34 -4.57 -15.05
N THR A 155 12.49 -4.00 -15.91
CA THR A 155 11.03 -3.98 -15.71
C THR A 155 10.43 -5.38 -15.76
N ASN A 156 10.83 -6.21 -16.72
CA ASN A 156 10.37 -7.59 -16.84
C ASN A 156 10.68 -8.45 -15.60
N HIS A 157 11.88 -8.28 -15.02
CA HIS A 157 12.28 -9.02 -13.82
C HIS A 157 11.51 -8.54 -12.59
N LYS A 158 11.35 -7.21 -12.43
CA LYS A 158 10.56 -6.60 -11.34
C LYS A 158 9.10 -7.04 -11.40
N LEU A 159 8.50 -7.07 -12.59
CA LEU A 159 7.13 -7.54 -12.81
C LEU A 159 6.96 -9.01 -12.42
N LYS A 160 7.86 -9.88 -12.88
CA LYS A 160 7.81 -11.32 -12.53
C LYS A 160 7.93 -11.54 -11.03
N LEU A 161 8.83 -10.81 -10.36
CA LEU A 161 8.99 -10.87 -8.91
C LEU A 161 7.72 -10.38 -8.20
N ALA A 162 7.16 -9.25 -8.61
CA ALA A 162 5.94 -8.68 -8.03
C ALA A 162 4.75 -9.66 -8.12
N ILE A 163 4.55 -10.26 -9.29
CA ILE A 163 3.49 -11.28 -9.51
C ILE A 163 3.72 -12.50 -8.61
N SER A 164 4.97 -12.99 -8.53
CA SER A 164 5.31 -14.13 -7.67
C SER A 164 5.02 -13.85 -6.19
N VAL A 165 5.46 -12.67 -5.69
CA VAL A 165 5.21 -12.24 -4.31
C VAL A 165 3.72 -12.10 -4.03
N TYR A 166 2.94 -11.57 -4.98
CA TYR A 166 1.49 -11.47 -4.86
C TYR A 166 0.83 -12.84 -4.67
N TYR A 167 1.13 -13.83 -5.53
CA TYR A 167 0.54 -15.17 -5.39
C TYR A 167 0.95 -15.85 -4.07
N MET A 168 2.21 -15.72 -3.66
CA MET A 168 2.66 -16.23 -2.36
C MET A 168 1.91 -15.58 -1.20
N ALA A 169 1.68 -14.26 -1.24
CA ALA A 169 0.93 -13.54 -0.23
C ALA A 169 -0.55 -14.00 -0.17
N MET A 170 -1.20 -14.13 -1.33
CA MET A 170 -2.60 -14.57 -1.42
C MET A 170 -2.81 -15.99 -0.86
N VAL A 171 -1.93 -16.93 -1.22
CA VAL A 171 -1.99 -18.31 -0.72
C VAL A 171 -1.63 -18.35 0.78
N GLY A 172 -0.65 -17.57 1.22
CA GLY A 172 -0.25 -17.51 2.63
C GLY A 172 -1.36 -16.97 3.55
N HIS A 173 -2.01 -15.86 3.16
CA HIS A 173 -3.09 -15.28 3.94
C HIS A 173 -4.33 -16.17 3.96
N SER A 174 -4.68 -16.84 2.85
CA SER A 174 -5.82 -17.75 2.84
C SER A 174 -5.61 -18.96 3.76
N LEU A 175 -4.44 -19.62 3.70
CA LEU A 175 -4.10 -20.72 4.59
C LEU A 175 -4.09 -20.29 6.07
N SER A 176 -3.54 -19.10 6.35
CA SER A 176 -3.52 -18.53 7.70
C SER A 176 -4.93 -18.34 8.26
N ILE A 177 -5.83 -17.71 7.49
CA ILE A 177 -7.23 -17.50 7.89
C ILE A 177 -7.91 -18.82 8.22
N VAL A 178 -7.76 -19.85 7.37
CA VAL A 178 -8.35 -21.19 7.62
C VAL A 178 -7.91 -21.75 8.97
N SER A 179 -6.59 -21.74 9.22
CA SER A 179 -6.03 -22.30 10.47
C SER A 179 -6.47 -21.52 11.71
N LEU A 180 -6.53 -20.19 11.62
CA LEU A 180 -6.93 -19.30 12.70
C LEU A 180 -8.43 -19.43 13.04
N VAL A 181 -9.28 -19.58 12.02
CA VAL A 181 -10.72 -19.78 12.21
C VAL A 181 -11.00 -21.12 12.90
N ILE A 182 -10.30 -22.19 12.51
CA ILE A 182 -10.42 -23.50 13.18
C ILE A 182 -10.01 -23.39 14.66
N SER A 183 -8.85 -22.79 14.93
CA SER A 183 -8.35 -22.56 16.29
C SER A 183 -9.33 -21.74 17.14
N LEU A 184 -9.84 -20.63 16.59
CA LEU A 184 -10.81 -19.76 17.25
C LEU A 184 -12.12 -20.49 17.56
N THR A 185 -12.58 -21.34 16.64
CA THR A 185 -13.79 -22.15 16.80
C THR A 185 -13.64 -23.14 17.95
N ILE A 186 -12.53 -23.87 18.01
CA ILE A 186 -12.25 -24.84 19.08
C ILE A 186 -12.24 -24.15 20.46
N PHE A 187 -11.50 -23.04 20.61
CA PHE A 187 -11.43 -22.30 21.87
C PHE A 187 -12.74 -21.61 22.27
N SER A 188 -13.62 -21.35 21.31
CA SER A 188 -14.93 -20.76 21.56
C SER A 188 -15.99 -21.81 21.90
N TYR A 189 -15.93 -23.00 21.28
CA TYR A 189 -16.83 -24.11 21.54
C TYR A 189 -16.62 -24.72 22.93
N PHE A 190 -15.37 -25.00 23.29
CA PHE A 190 -15.04 -25.54 24.60
C PHE A 190 -14.98 -24.44 25.66
N LYS A 191 -16.15 -24.02 26.14
CA LYS A 191 -16.29 -23.01 27.21
C LYS A 191 -15.47 -23.38 28.46
N SER A 192 -15.28 -24.68 28.72
CA SER A 192 -14.45 -25.20 29.80
C SER A 192 -12.97 -24.79 29.73
N LEU A 193 -12.45 -24.45 28.55
CA LEU A 193 -11.06 -24.01 28.35
C LEU A 193 -10.92 -22.48 28.39
N SER A 194 -12.03 -21.74 28.44
CA SER A 194 -12.03 -20.28 28.28
C SER A 194 -11.67 -19.55 29.59
N CYS A 195 -10.39 -19.58 29.95
CA CYS A 195 -9.79 -18.78 31.01
C CYS A 195 -9.43 -17.36 30.53
N GLN A 196 -9.01 -16.47 31.45
CA GLN A 196 -8.52 -15.12 31.19
C GLN A 196 -7.50 -15.06 30.04
N ARG A 197 -6.49 -15.94 30.06
CA ARG A 197 -5.46 -16.05 29.02
C ARG A 197 -6.05 -16.34 27.65
N ILE A 198 -7.01 -17.25 27.57
CA ILE A 198 -7.63 -17.68 26.32
C ILE A 198 -8.51 -16.56 25.74
N SER A 199 -9.10 -15.72 26.59
CA SER A 199 -9.80 -14.50 26.14
C SER A 199 -8.86 -13.55 25.40
N LEU A 200 -7.62 -13.39 25.86
CA LEU A 200 -6.61 -12.56 25.19
C LEU A 200 -6.18 -13.17 23.85
N HIS A 201 -5.97 -14.49 23.80
CA HIS A 201 -5.61 -15.20 22.56
C HIS A 201 -6.72 -15.11 21.51
N LYS A 202 -8.00 -15.17 21.92
CA LYS A 202 -9.15 -14.98 21.02
C LYS A 202 -9.12 -13.62 20.33
N ASN A 203 -8.79 -12.55 21.04
CA ASN A 203 -8.67 -11.21 20.46
C ASN A 203 -7.46 -11.08 19.52
N MET A 204 -6.32 -11.71 19.84
CA MET A 204 -5.18 -11.76 18.95
C MET A 204 -5.51 -12.50 17.65
N PHE A 205 -6.12 -13.69 17.73
CA PHE A 205 -6.55 -14.44 16.54
C PHE A 205 -7.56 -13.66 15.71
N LEU A 206 -8.51 -12.97 16.35
CA LEU A 206 -9.46 -12.10 15.66
C LEU A 206 -8.75 -10.96 14.91
N SER A 207 -7.73 -10.34 15.53
CA SER A 207 -6.95 -9.28 14.90
C SER A 207 -6.16 -9.78 13.69
N PHE A 208 -5.59 -10.99 13.75
CA PHE A 208 -4.92 -11.60 12.60
C PHE A 208 -5.88 -11.94 11.46
N ILE A 209 -7.10 -12.41 11.77
CA ILE A 209 -8.14 -12.67 10.77
C ILE A 209 -8.53 -11.36 10.08
N LEU A 210 -8.84 -10.30 10.85
CA LEU A 210 -9.20 -9.00 10.29
C LEU A 210 -8.07 -8.42 9.43
N ASN A 211 -6.83 -8.46 9.90
CA ASN A 211 -5.68 -7.99 9.14
C ASN A 211 -5.48 -8.76 7.83
N SER A 212 -5.62 -10.09 7.86
CA SER A 212 -5.49 -10.92 6.66
C SER A 212 -6.60 -10.63 5.65
N ILE A 213 -7.86 -10.46 6.11
CA ILE A 213 -8.98 -10.11 5.22
C ILE A 213 -8.78 -8.73 4.59
N VAL A 214 -8.45 -7.72 5.40
CA VAL A 214 -8.24 -6.35 4.89
C VAL A 214 -7.05 -6.29 3.93
N THR A 215 -5.95 -6.98 4.23
CA THR A 215 -4.77 -7.05 3.35
C THR A 215 -5.11 -7.73 2.02
N MET A 216 -5.89 -8.82 2.04
CA MET A 216 -6.36 -9.49 0.83
C MET A 216 -7.24 -8.57 -0.04
N ILE A 217 -8.16 -7.82 0.57
CA ILE A 217 -9.01 -6.84 -0.14
C ILE A 217 -8.14 -5.72 -0.73
N TRP A 218 -7.17 -5.21 0.03
CA TRP A 218 -6.23 -4.18 -0.42
C TRP A 218 -5.38 -4.65 -1.61
N LEU A 219 -4.80 -5.86 -1.55
CA LEU A 219 -4.00 -6.41 -2.64
C LEU A 219 -4.82 -6.62 -3.91
N THR A 220 -6.05 -7.15 -3.78
CA THR A 220 -6.95 -7.36 -4.91
C THR A 220 -7.36 -6.02 -5.54
N PHE A 221 -7.76 -5.05 -4.72
CA PHE A 221 -8.17 -3.73 -5.20
C PHE A 221 -7.03 -2.95 -5.85
N SER A 222 -5.81 -3.07 -5.31
CA SER A 222 -4.62 -2.41 -5.86
C SER A 222 -4.29 -2.91 -7.27
N ILE A 223 -4.46 -4.21 -7.55
CA ILE A 223 -4.22 -4.75 -8.90
C ILE A 223 -5.26 -4.26 -9.89
N VAL A 224 -6.54 -4.30 -9.52
CA VAL A 224 -7.64 -3.86 -10.39
C VAL A 224 -7.51 -2.37 -10.73
N ASN A 225 -7.17 -1.54 -9.74
CA ASN A 225 -7.09 -0.08 -9.96
C ASN A 225 -5.86 0.35 -10.78
N ASN A 226 -4.79 -0.45 -10.82
CA ASN A 226 -3.64 -0.20 -11.70
C ASN A 226 -3.94 -0.45 -13.19
N GLN A 227 -5.09 -1.03 -13.53
CA GLN A 227 -5.44 -1.41 -14.91
C GLN A 227 -6.41 -0.45 -15.62
N GLY A 228 -6.67 0.74 -15.06
CA GLY A 228 -7.24 1.84 -15.85
C GLY A 228 -8.71 2.16 -15.62
N THR A 229 -9.12 2.45 -14.38
CA THR A 229 -10.37 3.18 -14.15
C THR A 229 -10.13 4.48 -13.39
N ASP A 230 -10.12 5.55 -14.17
CA ASP A 230 -10.14 6.94 -13.75
C ASP A 230 -11.29 7.23 -12.75
N THR A 231 -10.92 7.84 -11.63
CA THR A 231 -11.66 8.90 -10.89
C THR A 231 -12.89 8.58 -10.02
N SER A 232 -13.51 7.41 -10.02
CA SER A 232 -14.73 7.19 -9.19
C SER A 232 -14.50 6.67 -7.76
N ASN A 233 -13.30 6.17 -7.42
CA ASN A 233 -13.06 5.46 -6.16
C ASN A 233 -11.85 5.93 -5.33
N SER A 234 -11.37 7.17 -5.52
CA SER A 234 -10.25 7.72 -4.73
C SER A 234 -10.48 7.60 -3.22
N VAL A 235 -11.73 7.81 -2.79
CA VAL A 235 -12.13 7.70 -1.38
C VAL A 235 -12.02 6.26 -0.87
N ASN A 236 -12.47 5.28 -1.65
CA ASN A 236 -12.42 3.86 -1.26
C ASN A 236 -10.98 3.35 -1.15
N CYS A 237 -10.10 3.76 -2.07
CA CYS A 237 -8.67 3.46 -1.98
C CYS A 237 -8.04 4.06 -0.70
N LYS A 238 -8.32 5.34 -0.42
CA LYS A 238 -7.82 6.02 0.79
C LYS A 238 -8.30 5.36 2.08
N ILE A 239 -9.60 5.03 2.16
CA ILE A 239 -10.18 4.35 3.32
C ILE A 239 -9.53 2.98 3.50
N LEU A 240 -9.36 2.21 2.41
CA LEU A 240 -8.78 0.87 2.48
C LEU A 240 -7.29 0.90 2.88
N ALA A 241 -6.54 1.92 2.44
CA ALA A 241 -5.16 2.14 2.87
C ALA A 241 -5.07 2.40 4.38
N VAL A 242 -5.90 3.33 4.89
CA VAL A 242 -5.96 3.65 6.32
C VAL A 242 -6.41 2.43 7.14
N LEU A 243 -7.39 1.68 6.64
CA LEU A 243 -7.88 0.47 7.29
C LEU A 243 -6.80 -0.61 7.37
N THR A 244 -6.04 -0.81 6.28
CA THR A 244 -4.91 -1.77 6.25
C THR A 244 -3.83 -1.39 7.24
N GLN A 245 -3.49 -0.11 7.32
CA GLN A 245 -2.53 0.40 8.30
C GLN A 245 -3.02 0.19 9.74
N TYR A 246 -4.30 0.46 10.01
CA TYR A 246 -4.91 0.26 11.31
C TYR A 246 -4.90 -1.22 11.73
N THR A 247 -5.36 -2.14 10.87
CA THR A 247 -5.42 -3.56 11.20
C THR A 247 -4.02 -4.14 11.41
N SER A 248 -3.05 -3.75 10.58
CA SER A 248 -1.65 -4.18 10.73
C SER A 248 -1.09 -3.72 12.07
N THR A 249 -1.25 -2.43 12.39
CA THR A 249 -0.81 -1.85 13.66
C THR A 249 -1.47 -2.55 14.85
N SER A 250 -2.79 -2.78 14.79
CA SER A 250 -3.52 -3.47 15.85
C SER A 250 -3.01 -4.91 16.09
N THR A 251 -2.63 -5.65 15.05
CA THR A 251 -2.03 -6.99 15.24
C THR A 251 -0.73 -6.95 16.05
N TYR A 252 0.15 -5.99 15.76
CA TYR A 252 1.38 -5.80 16.54
C TYR A 252 1.09 -5.44 18.00
N PHE A 253 0.10 -4.57 18.24
CA PHE A 253 -0.30 -4.22 19.61
C PHE A 253 -0.92 -5.40 20.36
N TRP A 254 -1.71 -6.25 19.72
CA TRP A 254 -2.25 -7.45 20.36
C TRP A 254 -1.16 -8.49 20.69
N MET A 255 -0.15 -8.66 19.82
CA MET A 255 1.03 -9.47 20.15
C MET A 255 1.80 -8.90 21.33
N LEU A 256 1.95 -7.56 21.39
CA LEU A 256 2.58 -6.88 22.53
C LEU A 256 1.76 -7.07 23.82
N CYS A 257 0.43 -6.95 23.76
CA CYS A 257 -0.45 -7.19 24.90
C CYS A 257 -0.29 -8.62 25.45
N GLU A 258 -0.18 -9.61 24.58
CA GLU A 258 0.08 -10.99 24.99
C GLU A 258 1.44 -11.14 25.66
N GLY A 259 2.49 -10.54 25.09
CA GLY A 259 3.84 -10.55 25.66
C GLY A 259 3.91 -9.92 27.05
N ILE A 260 3.30 -8.74 27.21
CA ILE A 260 3.21 -8.05 28.51
C ILE A 260 2.40 -8.90 29.50
N TYR A 261 1.26 -9.45 29.07
CA TYR A 261 0.43 -10.30 29.93
C TYR A 261 1.20 -11.53 30.44
N LEU A 262 1.95 -12.21 29.57
CA LEU A 262 2.77 -13.35 29.94
C LEU A 262 3.89 -12.94 30.90
N HIS A 263 4.60 -11.84 30.62
CA HIS A 263 5.66 -11.32 31.47
C HIS A 263 5.17 -10.94 32.87
N THR A 264 4.06 -10.19 32.95
CA THR A 264 3.46 -9.82 34.23
C THR A 264 2.97 -11.04 35.01
N LEU A 265 2.37 -12.03 34.34
CA LEU A 265 1.91 -13.25 34.99
C LEU A 265 3.06 -14.06 35.61
N ILE A 266 4.18 -14.19 34.92
CA ILE A 266 5.31 -15.00 35.40
C ILE A 266 6.13 -14.26 36.47
N ILE A 267 6.42 -12.97 36.27
CA ILE A 267 7.39 -12.24 37.10
C ILE A 267 6.73 -11.45 38.23
N VAL A 268 5.58 -10.82 37.96
CA VAL A 268 5.03 -9.77 38.84
C VAL A 268 3.81 -10.26 39.62
N ALA A 269 3.05 -11.21 39.08
CA ALA A 269 1.73 -11.59 39.60
C ALA A 269 1.72 -12.62 40.74
N VAL A 270 2.87 -12.93 41.37
CA VAL A 270 2.88 -13.78 42.58
C VAL A 270 2.14 -13.11 43.76
N PHE A 271 1.80 -11.81 43.69
CA PHE A 271 1.17 -11.09 44.82
C PHE A 271 0.00 -10.13 44.51
N VAL A 272 -0.55 -10.01 43.30
CA VAL A 272 -1.57 -8.97 43.00
C VAL A 272 -2.81 -9.52 42.28
N GLY A 273 -3.98 -9.29 42.88
CA GLY A 273 -5.30 -9.74 42.43
C GLY A 273 -5.85 -9.03 41.18
N GLU A 274 -6.95 -9.61 40.65
CA GLU A 274 -7.83 -9.15 39.55
C GLU A 274 -7.20 -8.12 38.60
N GLN A 275 -6.40 -8.59 37.63
CA GLN A 275 -5.94 -7.74 36.53
C GLN A 275 -7.13 -7.22 35.72
N GLN A 276 -7.29 -5.90 35.68
CA GLN A 276 -8.30 -5.22 34.89
C GLN A 276 -8.05 -5.42 33.38
N LEU A 277 -8.73 -6.40 32.76
CA LEU A 277 -8.71 -6.63 31.31
C LEU A 277 -9.00 -5.37 30.48
N PHE A 278 -9.77 -4.45 31.05
CA PHE A 278 -10.16 -3.21 30.42
C PHE A 278 -8.98 -2.43 29.84
N TRP A 279 -7.87 -2.31 30.58
CA TRP A 279 -6.68 -1.59 30.11
C TRP A 279 -6.02 -2.23 28.89
N TYR A 280 -6.02 -3.57 28.82
CA TYR A 280 -5.48 -4.30 27.67
C TYR A 280 -6.33 -4.09 26.41
N TYR A 281 -7.66 -3.99 26.53
CA TYR A 281 -8.54 -3.69 25.39
C TYR A 281 -8.32 -2.27 24.85
N ILE A 282 -8.14 -1.28 25.74
CA ILE A 282 -7.81 0.09 25.33
C ILE A 282 -6.45 0.14 24.62
N LEU A 283 -5.47 -0.63 25.09
CA LEU A 283 -4.16 -0.71 24.46
C LEU A 283 -4.24 -1.40 23.08
N GLY A 284 -4.91 -2.54 22.98
CA GLY A 284 -4.96 -3.34 21.75
C GLY A 284 -5.80 -2.73 20.61
N TRP A 285 -6.91 -2.04 20.93
CA TRP A 285 -7.81 -1.45 19.93
C TRP A 285 -7.74 0.07 19.83
N GLY A 286 -7.47 0.76 20.94
CA GLY A 286 -7.47 2.22 21.02
C GLY A 286 -6.15 2.86 20.58
N PHE A 287 -5.02 2.36 21.08
CA PHE A 287 -3.70 2.92 20.72
C PHE A 287 -3.37 2.86 19.21
N PRO A 288 -3.72 1.79 18.45
CA PRO A 288 -3.48 1.73 17.01
C PRO A 288 -4.17 2.83 16.18
N ILE A 289 -5.19 3.50 16.75
CA ILE A 289 -5.87 4.62 16.09
C ILE A 289 -4.93 5.82 15.96
N ILE A 290 -4.02 6.04 16.92
CA ILE A 290 -3.13 7.21 16.91
C ILE A 290 -2.18 7.15 15.69
N PRO A 291 -1.44 6.04 15.43
CA PRO A 291 -0.64 5.91 14.21
C PRO A 291 -1.46 5.93 12.91
N ALA A 292 -2.68 5.39 12.93
CA ALA A 292 -3.55 5.40 11.75
C ALA A 292 -3.99 6.83 11.39
N VAL A 293 -4.32 7.65 12.39
CA VAL A 293 -4.68 9.06 12.20
C VAL A 293 -3.47 9.88 11.78
N THR A 294 -2.30 9.69 12.39
CA THR A 294 -1.09 10.40 11.93
C THR A 294 -0.74 10.03 10.50
N TYR A 295 -0.87 8.76 10.10
CA TYR A 295 -0.69 8.31 8.72
C TYR A 295 -1.75 8.88 7.76
N ALA A 296 -3.00 9.06 8.20
CA ALA A 296 -4.04 9.67 7.37
C ALA A 296 -3.84 11.19 7.22
N VAL A 297 -3.35 11.86 8.26
CA VAL A 297 -3.17 13.32 8.30
C VAL A 297 -1.83 13.76 7.71
N ALA A 298 -0.78 12.95 7.81
CA ALA A 298 0.53 13.27 7.26
C ALA A 298 0.48 13.60 5.74
N PRO A 299 -0.24 12.86 4.89
CA PRO A 299 -0.47 13.28 3.51
C PRO A 299 -1.17 14.62 3.44
N HIS A 300 -2.25 14.85 4.19
CA HIS A 300 -3.01 16.12 4.16
C HIS A 300 -2.19 17.34 4.62
N LEU A 301 -1.25 17.17 5.54
CA LEU A 301 -0.32 18.23 5.98
C LEU A 301 0.90 18.36 5.05
N LEU A 302 1.33 17.28 4.39
CA LEU A 302 2.45 17.28 3.44
C LEU A 302 2.02 17.57 1.98
N PHE A 303 0.72 17.64 1.66
CA PHE A 303 0.18 17.97 0.33
C PHE A 303 0.32 19.45 -0.07
N CYS A 304 1.03 20.28 0.71
CA CYS A 304 1.69 21.47 0.15
C CYS A 304 2.96 21.10 -0.66
N HIS A 305 3.36 19.83 -0.72
CA HIS A 305 4.49 19.33 -1.47
C HIS A 305 4.13 18.01 -2.20
N CYS A 306 3.48 18.15 -3.36
CA CYS A 306 3.33 17.24 -4.52
C CYS A 306 3.58 15.72 -4.37
N GLU A 307 2.62 14.95 -4.91
CA GLU A 307 2.70 13.54 -5.38
C GLU A 307 3.95 12.72 -5.00
N LEU A 308 3.89 11.99 -3.90
CA LEU A 308 4.88 10.96 -3.57
C LEU A 308 4.25 9.94 -2.61
N PHE A 309 3.27 9.18 -3.09
CA PHE A 309 2.78 8.01 -2.34
C PHE A 309 3.03 6.68 -3.04
N LEU A 310 3.69 6.68 -4.21
CA LEU A 310 4.12 5.47 -4.91
C LEU A 310 5.51 5.66 -5.56
N SER A 311 6.54 5.97 -4.77
CA SER A 311 7.90 5.49 -5.06
C SER A 311 8.82 5.66 -3.85
N PRO A 312 9.64 4.64 -3.50
CA PRO A 312 10.71 4.82 -2.54
C PRO A 312 11.85 5.61 -3.21
N GLU A 313 12.51 6.47 -2.42
CA GLU A 313 13.76 7.15 -2.77
C GLU A 313 13.66 8.46 -3.61
N TYR A 314 13.17 9.55 -3.00
CA TYR A 314 13.48 10.91 -3.46
C TYR A 314 14.74 11.44 -2.75
N ARG A 315 15.84 11.59 -3.50
CA ARG A 315 17.04 12.32 -3.07
C ARG A 315 17.14 13.61 -3.91
N PRO A 316 17.05 14.82 -3.31
CA PRO A 316 17.05 16.05 -4.09
C PRO A 316 18.46 16.34 -4.63
N GLY A 317 18.55 16.62 -5.93
CA GLY A 317 19.70 17.23 -6.58
C GLY A 317 19.37 18.67 -6.94
N SER A 318 20.26 19.57 -6.52
CA SER A 318 20.45 21.00 -6.85
C SER A 318 19.81 21.47 -8.17
N ASP A 319 18.87 22.43 -8.12
CA ASP A 319 19.10 23.85 -8.43
C ASP A 319 17.78 24.65 -8.58
N ASN A 320 17.86 25.92 -8.15
CA ASN A 320 16.95 27.05 -8.32
C ASN A 320 15.61 27.11 -7.53
N GLN A 321 15.79 27.52 -6.28
CA GLN A 321 14.83 28.09 -5.35
C GLN A 321 14.45 29.54 -5.71
N THR A 322 13.64 29.84 -6.73
CA THR A 322 13.07 31.21 -6.86
C THR A 322 11.79 31.40 -7.70
N GLU A 323 10.95 30.38 -7.91
CA GLU A 323 9.69 30.63 -8.66
C GLU A 323 8.53 29.70 -8.23
N ARG A 324 8.08 29.82 -6.97
CA ARG A 324 6.90 29.10 -6.48
C ARG A 324 6.04 29.86 -5.47
N ASP A 325 5.96 31.18 -5.61
CA ASP A 325 5.14 32.05 -4.74
C ASP A 325 3.91 32.65 -5.48
N THR A 326 3.31 31.95 -6.42
CA THR A 326 2.05 32.42 -7.04
C THR A 326 1.20 31.27 -7.53
N LEU A 327 0.60 30.51 -6.61
CA LEU A 327 -0.77 30.01 -6.68
C LEU A 327 -1.03 29.11 -5.46
N CYS A 328 -1.54 29.72 -4.40
CA CYS A 328 -2.37 29.11 -3.36
C CYS A 328 -3.61 29.98 -3.21
#